data_AF-A0A7H1Q3I4-F1
#
_entry.id   AF-A0A7H1Q3I4-F1
#
_cell.length_a   1.000
_cell.length_b   1.000
_cell.length_c   1.000
_cell.angle_alpha   90.00
_cell.angle_beta   90.00
_cell.angle_gamma   90.00
#
_symmetry.space_group_name_H-M   'P 1'
#
loop_
_entity.id
_entity.type
_entity.pdbx_description
1 polymer ?
#
loop_
_entity_poly.entity_id
_entity_poly.type
_entity_poly.pdbx_seq_one_letter_code
_entity_poly.pdbx_strand_id
1 'polypeptide(L)'
;MSTQAPPRIVGHADPTPVELAVVVGVTADRDPESYVAFTFFRPGGGARLWYAWTEGGHALGDRLDELALAGGLDAADWLHIGDRHHRIEYRGRIRIETIPLRAALADVQAGERCLEDRRHGLQRVLDFAAVRTGRTGPVSLPRWVGYGPTLVNRTTAIHPAPEIR
;
A
#
# COMPACT_ATOMS: atom_id res chain seq x y z
N MET A 1 42.22 -6.12 33.86
CA MET A 1 41.54 -5.47 32.71
C MET A 1 40.22 -6.19 32.53
N SER A 2 39.09 -5.58 32.94
CA SER A 2 37.77 -6.20 32.76
C SER A 2 37.26 -5.90 31.36
N THR A 3 37.08 -6.95 30.55
CA THR A 3 36.48 -6.87 29.22
C THR A 3 34.99 -6.60 29.37
N GLN A 4 34.58 -5.34 29.16
CA GLN A 4 33.17 -4.99 29.12
C GLN A 4 32.55 -5.60 27.86
N ALA A 5 31.62 -6.53 28.04
CA ALA A 5 30.86 -7.08 26.93
C ALA A 5 30.08 -5.95 26.22
N PRO A 6 29.98 -5.98 24.88
CA PRO A 6 29.26 -4.94 24.15
C PRO A 6 27.80 -4.88 24.60
N PRO A 7 27.21 -3.68 24.70
CA PRO A 7 25.82 -3.53 25.10
C PRO A 7 24.93 -4.35 24.18
N ARG A 8 24.22 -5.32 24.76
CA ARG A 8 23.22 -6.11 24.08
C ARG A 8 21.95 -5.25 23.97
N ILE A 9 21.53 -4.95 22.74
CA ILE A 9 20.21 -4.37 22.52
C ILE A 9 19.19 -5.46 22.85
N VAL A 10 18.50 -5.30 23.98
CA VAL A 10 17.34 -6.12 24.32
C VAL A 10 16.20 -5.61 23.46
N GLY A 11 15.77 -6.41 22.48
CA GLY A 11 14.66 -6.03 21.61
C GLY A 11 13.38 -5.81 22.43
N HIS A 12 12.72 -4.67 22.22
CA HIS A 12 11.36 -4.48 22.72
C HIS A 12 10.45 -5.54 22.09
N ALA A 13 9.57 -6.15 22.89
CA ALA A 13 8.61 -7.14 22.39
C ALA A 13 7.60 -6.55 21.40
N ASP A 14 7.38 -5.24 21.46
CA ASP A 14 6.57 -4.49 20.51
C ASP A 14 7.45 -3.80 19.46
N PRO A 15 7.39 -4.22 18.18
CA PRO A 15 8.17 -3.58 17.12
C PRO A 15 7.59 -2.23 16.67
N THR A 16 6.38 -1.87 17.11
CA THR A 16 5.63 -0.70 16.63
C THR A 16 6.41 0.62 16.71
N PRO A 17 7.15 0.95 17.78
CA PRO A 17 7.92 2.20 17.83
C PRO A 17 9.03 2.27 16.78
N VAL A 18 9.66 1.13 16.46
CA VAL A 18 10.71 1.05 15.43
C VAL A 18 10.10 1.17 14.03
N GLU A 19 8.99 0.47 13.79
CA GLU A 19 8.24 0.56 12.53
C GLU A 19 7.77 2.00 12.28
N LEU A 20 7.26 2.68 13.32
CA LEU A 20 6.83 4.07 13.26
C LEU A 20 7.99 5.02 12.92
N ALA A 21 9.14 4.86 13.58
CA ALA A 21 10.33 5.65 13.30
C ALA A 21 10.80 5.48 11.84
N VAL A 22 10.73 4.26 11.31
CA VAL A 22 11.01 3.98 9.91
C VAL A 22 10.01 4.68 9.00
N VAL A 23 8.70 4.57 9.29
CA VAL A 23 7.65 5.22 8.48
C VAL A 23 7.90 6.72 8.42
N VAL A 24 8.03 7.38 9.57
CA VAL A 24 8.27 8.84 9.67
C VAL A 24 9.54 9.24 8.93
N GLY A 25 10.65 8.53 9.17
CA GLY A 25 11.93 8.83 8.53
C GLY A 25 11.88 8.67 7.01
N VAL A 26 11.22 7.61 6.51
CA VAL A 26 11.07 7.40 5.06
C VAL A 26 10.17 8.45 4.44
N THR A 27 9.06 8.81 5.09
CA THR A 27 8.11 9.79 4.55
C THR A 27 8.65 11.21 4.53
N ALA A 28 9.53 11.57 5.45
CA ALA A 28 10.15 12.90 5.51
C ALA A 28 11.00 13.22 4.26
N ASP A 29 11.55 12.19 3.61
CA ASP A 29 12.40 12.31 2.42
C ASP A 29 11.62 12.17 1.10
N ARG A 30 10.29 12.13 1.13
CA ARG A 30 9.45 11.94 -0.07
C ARG A 30 8.87 13.24 -0.59
N ASP A 31 8.63 13.25 -1.89
CA ASP A 31 7.92 14.35 -2.55
C ASP A 31 6.53 14.55 -1.92
N PRO A 32 6.02 15.79 -1.83
CA PRO A 32 4.65 16.07 -1.43
C PRO A 32 3.63 15.30 -2.28
N GLU A 33 2.40 15.18 -1.78
CA GLU A 33 1.30 14.53 -2.50
C GLU A 33 1.60 13.08 -2.91
N SER A 34 2.22 12.32 -2.00
CA SER A 34 2.57 10.92 -2.21
C SER A 34 1.81 10.02 -1.24
N TYR A 35 1.42 8.84 -1.72
CA TYR A 35 1.02 7.71 -0.89
C TYR A 35 2.21 6.76 -0.75
N VAL A 36 2.46 6.27 0.46
CA VAL A 36 3.56 5.36 0.77
C VAL A 36 3.01 4.14 1.51
N ALA A 37 3.17 2.96 0.91
CA ALA A 37 2.86 1.69 1.53
C ALA A 37 4.15 0.99 2.00
N PHE A 38 4.12 0.49 3.22
CA PHE A 38 5.22 -0.26 3.82
C PHE A 38 4.77 -1.69 4.07
N THR A 39 5.62 -2.64 3.73
CA THR A 39 5.44 -4.06 4.07
C THR A 39 6.62 -4.52 4.89
N PHE A 40 6.40 -4.73 6.19
CA PHE A 40 7.40 -5.23 7.14
C PHE A 40 7.33 -6.76 7.18
N PHE A 41 8.29 -7.44 6.56
CA PHE A 41 8.36 -8.91 6.55
C PHE A 41 8.95 -9.43 7.86
N ARG A 42 8.24 -10.34 8.53
CA ARG A 42 8.67 -10.92 9.81
C ARG A 42 9.55 -12.16 9.59
N PRO A 43 10.57 -12.40 10.44
CA PRO A 43 11.47 -13.55 10.30
C PRO A 43 10.79 -14.92 10.32
N GLY A 44 9.69 -15.05 11.07
CA GLY A 44 8.90 -16.29 11.17
C GLY A 44 7.82 -16.44 10.09
N GLY A 45 7.86 -15.60 9.05
CA GLY A 45 6.79 -15.50 8.06
C GLY A 45 5.71 -14.48 8.43
N GLY A 46 4.89 -14.14 7.44
CA GLY A 46 3.90 -13.07 7.53
C GLY A 46 4.47 -11.68 7.32
N ALA A 47 3.58 -10.69 7.25
CA ALA A 47 3.93 -9.30 7.06
C ALA A 47 2.96 -8.39 7.82
N ARG A 48 3.43 -7.19 8.17
CA ARG A 48 2.59 -6.09 8.64
C ARG A 48 2.62 -4.97 7.61
N LEU A 49 1.45 -4.41 7.32
CA LEU A 49 1.30 -3.29 6.40
C LEU A 49 1.14 -1.99 7.18
N TRP A 50 1.78 -0.93 6.69
CA TRP A 50 1.55 0.44 7.13
C TRP A 50 1.32 1.31 5.91
N TYR A 51 0.50 2.34 6.07
CA TYR A 51 0.19 3.31 5.03
C TYR A 51 0.47 4.70 5.58
N ALA A 52 1.07 5.55 4.77
CA ALA A 52 1.36 6.93 5.12
C ALA A 52 1.20 7.83 3.90
N TRP A 53 1.04 9.12 4.17
CA TRP A 53 0.87 10.15 3.16
C TRP A 53 1.80 11.30 3.48
N THR A 54 2.40 11.87 2.43
CA THR A 54 3.15 13.12 2.56
C THR A 54 2.19 14.31 2.56
N GLU A 55 2.73 15.52 2.74
CA GLU A 55 1.96 16.77 2.76
C GLU A 55 1.00 16.86 1.56
N GLY A 56 -0.28 17.15 1.82
CA GLY A 56 -1.34 17.20 0.80
C GLY A 56 -1.83 15.85 0.28
N GLY A 57 -1.15 14.74 0.61
CA GLY A 57 -1.45 13.41 0.11
C GLY A 57 -2.81 12.85 0.52
N HIS A 58 -3.29 13.13 1.75
CA HIS A 58 -4.61 12.68 2.20
C HIS A 58 -5.75 13.18 1.30
N ALA A 59 -5.87 14.50 1.17
CA ALA A 59 -6.95 15.12 0.40
C ALA A 59 -6.87 14.75 -1.09
N LEU A 60 -5.65 14.67 -1.64
CA LEU A 60 -5.48 14.29 -3.04
C LEU A 60 -5.79 12.81 -3.28
N GLY A 61 -5.41 11.92 -2.36
CA GLY A 61 -5.71 10.50 -2.43
C GLY A 61 -7.21 10.23 -2.40
N ASP A 62 -7.95 10.87 -1.48
CA ASP A 62 -9.41 10.72 -1.39
C ASP A 62 -10.09 11.23 -2.66
N ARG A 63 -9.68 12.40 -3.18
CA ARG A 63 -10.21 12.93 -4.45
C ARG A 63 -9.95 11.99 -5.63
N LEU A 64 -8.76 11.41 -5.70
CA LEU A 64 -8.39 10.48 -6.75
C LEU A 64 -9.27 9.23 -6.68
N ASP A 65 -9.45 8.65 -5.49
CA ASP A 65 -10.33 7.49 -5.29
C ASP A 65 -11.78 7.79 -5.66
N GLU A 66 -12.32 8.95 -5.25
CA GLU A 66 -13.67 9.39 -5.61
C GLU A 66 -13.87 9.46 -7.14
N LEU A 67 -12.93 10.08 -7.85
CA LEU A 67 -12.99 10.19 -9.31
C LEU A 67 -12.87 8.83 -9.99
N ALA A 68 -11.97 7.97 -9.51
CA ALA A 68 -11.81 6.63 -10.05
C ALA A 68 -13.08 5.79 -9.83
N LEU A 69 -13.71 5.88 -8.66
CA LEU A 69 -14.98 5.19 -8.38
C LEU A 69 -16.13 5.73 -9.25
N ALA A 70 -16.23 7.05 -9.41
CA ALA A 70 -17.23 7.67 -10.26
C ALA A 70 -17.03 7.31 -11.74
N GLY A 71 -15.78 7.15 -12.17
CA GLY A 71 -15.40 6.70 -13.51
C GLY A 71 -15.60 5.20 -13.75
N GLY A 72 -16.00 4.43 -12.74
CA GLY A 72 -16.24 3.00 -12.86
C GLY A 72 -14.98 2.17 -13.11
N LEU A 73 -13.82 2.64 -12.62
CA LEU A 73 -12.60 1.83 -12.65
C LEU A 73 -12.81 0.57 -11.79
N ASP A 74 -12.06 -0.49 -12.07
CA ASP A 74 -11.97 -1.67 -11.21
C ASP A 74 -10.52 -1.96 -10.79
N ALA A 75 -10.30 -3.08 -10.09
CA ALA A 75 -8.98 -3.46 -9.62
C ALA A 75 -7.94 -3.61 -10.75
N ALA A 76 -8.30 -4.00 -11.97
CA ALA A 76 -7.34 -4.13 -13.06
C ALA A 76 -6.88 -2.75 -13.54
N ASP A 77 -7.82 -1.81 -13.71
CA ASP A 77 -7.51 -0.41 -14.05
C ASP A 77 -6.63 0.21 -12.97
N TRP A 78 -6.98 -0.02 -11.72
CA TRP A 78 -6.23 0.51 -10.59
C TRP A 78 -4.81 -0.02 -10.51
N LEU A 79 -4.63 -1.34 -10.64
CA LEU A 79 -3.30 -1.95 -10.67
C LEU A 79 -2.50 -1.45 -11.87
N HIS A 80 -3.13 -1.24 -13.02
CA HIS A 80 -2.46 -0.70 -14.19
C HIS A 80 -1.95 0.73 -13.96
N ILE A 81 -2.78 1.62 -13.42
CA ILE A 81 -2.40 2.99 -13.10
C ILE A 81 -1.30 2.99 -12.01
N GLY A 82 -1.45 2.18 -10.98
CA GLY A 82 -0.42 2.02 -9.94
C GLY A 82 0.92 1.53 -10.48
N ASP A 83 0.90 0.52 -11.36
CA ASP A 83 2.09 -0.08 -11.99
C ASP A 83 2.92 0.93 -12.78
N ARG A 84 2.27 1.92 -13.41
CA ARG A 84 2.93 2.95 -14.20
C ARG A 84 3.73 3.95 -13.37
N HIS A 85 3.27 4.22 -12.14
CA HIS A 85 3.79 5.32 -11.32
C HIS A 85 4.54 4.86 -10.08
N HIS A 86 4.42 3.59 -9.70
CA HIS A 86 5.02 3.15 -8.45
C HIS A 86 6.54 3.18 -8.51
N ARG A 87 7.13 3.47 -7.35
CA ARG A 87 8.55 3.25 -7.08
C ARG A 87 8.65 2.28 -5.92
N ILE A 88 9.38 1.19 -6.12
CA ILE A 88 9.62 0.19 -5.09
C ILE A 88 11.08 0.28 -4.66
N GLU A 89 11.29 0.37 -3.35
CA GLU A 89 12.59 0.24 -2.72
C GLU A 89 12.54 -0.73 -1.55
N TYR A 90 13.70 -1.23 -1.15
CA TYR A 90 13.84 -2.14 -0.03
C TYR A 90 14.83 -1.60 0.99
N ARG A 91 14.45 -1.64 2.27
CA ARG A 91 15.34 -1.36 3.41
C ARG A 91 15.36 -2.57 4.33
N GLY A 92 16.33 -3.46 4.12
CA GLY A 92 16.37 -4.75 4.82
C GLY A 92 15.14 -5.60 4.50
N ARG A 93 14.33 -5.93 5.53
CA ARG A 93 13.09 -6.71 5.38
C ARG A 93 11.84 -5.86 5.16
N ILE A 94 12.02 -4.62 4.73
CA ILE A 94 10.92 -3.67 4.53
C ILE A 94 10.85 -3.38 3.04
N ARG A 95 9.71 -3.70 2.42
CA ARG A 95 9.36 -3.20 1.09
C ARG A 95 8.63 -1.87 1.25
N ILE A 96 9.08 -0.86 0.54
CA ILE A 96 8.49 0.47 0.54
C ILE A 96 8.03 0.76 -0.88
N GLU A 97 6.76 1.06 -1.04
CA GLU A 97 6.15 1.41 -2.32
C GLU A 97 5.63 2.84 -2.24
N THR A 98 6.08 3.69 -3.15
CA THR A 98 5.65 5.10 -3.24
C THR A 98 4.87 5.33 -4.51
N ILE A 99 3.71 5.96 -4.39
CA ILE A 99 2.87 6.39 -5.52
C ILE A 99 2.78 7.94 -5.51
N PRO A 100 3.29 8.63 -6.54
CA PRO A 100 3.04 10.05 -6.72
C PRO A 100 1.59 10.26 -7.16
N LEU A 101 0.76 10.81 -6.26
CA LEU A 101 -0.69 10.85 -6.46
C LEU A 101 -1.12 11.78 -7.58
N ARG A 102 -0.37 12.86 -7.83
CA ARG A 102 -0.67 13.79 -8.92
C ARG A 102 -0.57 13.13 -10.29
N ALA A 103 0.41 12.25 -10.49
CA ALA A 103 0.57 11.52 -11.75
C ALA A 103 -0.53 10.46 -11.92
N ALA A 104 -0.84 9.71 -10.86
CA ALA A 104 -1.94 8.76 -10.88
C ALA A 104 -3.31 9.44 -11.11
N LEU A 105 -3.54 10.62 -10.52
CA LEU A 105 -4.74 11.42 -10.75
C LEU A 105 -4.86 11.85 -12.21
N ALA A 106 -3.75 12.26 -12.85
CA ALA A 106 -3.75 12.64 -14.26
C ALA A 106 -4.20 11.47 -15.16
N ASP A 107 -3.72 10.25 -14.90
CA ASP A 107 -4.15 9.05 -15.64
C ASP A 107 -5.64 8.74 -15.40
N VAL A 108 -6.14 8.88 -14.16
CA VAL A 108 -7.57 8.72 -13.85
C VAL A 108 -8.42 9.75 -14.61
N GLN A 109 -7.99 11.01 -14.63
CA GLN A 109 -8.68 12.09 -15.34
C GLN A 109 -8.63 11.94 -16.86
N ALA A 110 -7.55 11.38 -17.40
CA ALA A 110 -7.43 11.02 -18.80
C ALA A 110 -8.31 9.81 -19.19
N GLY A 111 -8.91 9.13 -18.21
CA GLY A 111 -9.73 7.95 -18.43
C GLY A 111 -8.91 6.71 -18.77
N GLU A 112 -7.66 6.63 -18.32
CA GLU A 112 -6.78 5.49 -18.60
C GLU A 112 -7.41 4.18 -18.11
N ARG A 113 -7.23 3.12 -18.89
CA ARG A 113 -7.77 1.78 -18.62
C ARG A 113 -6.72 0.71 -18.83
N CYS A 114 -6.85 -0.36 -18.05
CA CYS A 114 -6.04 -1.55 -18.22
C CYS A 114 -6.41 -2.27 -19.52
N LEU A 115 -5.37 -2.71 -20.25
CA LEU A 115 -5.51 -3.55 -21.44
C LEU A 115 -6.24 -4.86 -21.09
N GLU A 116 -7.09 -5.34 -22.00
CA GLU A 116 -7.92 -6.55 -21.79
C GLU A 116 -7.09 -7.78 -21.43
N ASP A 117 -5.93 -7.98 -22.04
CA ASP A 117 -5.05 -9.12 -21.74
C ASP A 117 -4.55 -9.12 -20.29
N ARG A 118 -4.24 -7.93 -19.76
CA ARG A 118 -3.83 -7.77 -18.35
C ARG A 118 -5.03 -8.00 -17.42
N ARG A 119 -6.22 -7.53 -17.80
CA ARG A 119 -7.48 -7.75 -17.07
C ARG A 119 -7.81 -9.25 -16.97
N HIS A 120 -7.74 -9.98 -18.08
CA HIS A 120 -7.90 -11.43 -18.11
C HIS A 120 -6.81 -12.15 -17.31
N GLY A 121 -5.58 -11.65 -17.36
CA GLY A 121 -4.48 -12.14 -16.52
C GLY A 121 -4.80 -12.06 -15.03
N LEU A 122 -5.29 -10.91 -14.56
CA LEU A 122 -5.71 -10.73 -13.18
C LEU A 122 -6.86 -11.67 -12.80
N GLN A 123 -7.87 -11.80 -13.66
CA GLN A 123 -8.99 -12.72 -13.41
C GLN A 123 -8.50 -14.16 -13.21
N ARG A 124 -7.60 -14.66 -14.07
CA ARG A 124 -7.01 -16.00 -13.92
C ARG A 124 -6.28 -16.18 -12.59
N VAL A 125 -5.57 -15.15 -12.12
CA VAL A 125 -4.89 -15.19 -10.81
C VAL A 125 -5.90 -15.28 -9.67
N LEU A 126 -6.99 -14.50 -9.73
CA LEU A 126 -8.06 -14.53 -8.73
C LEU A 126 -8.77 -15.88 -8.72
N ASP A 127 -9.08 -16.45 -9.88
CA ASP A 127 -9.71 -17.76 -10.01
C ASP A 127 -8.80 -18.87 -9.44
N PHE A 128 -7.51 -18.82 -9.75
CA PHE A 128 -6.54 -19.75 -9.18
C PHE A 128 -6.43 -19.62 -7.66
N ALA A 129 -6.42 -18.40 -7.13
CA ALA A 129 -6.41 -18.15 -5.69
C ALA A 129 -7.69 -18.67 -5.01
N ALA A 130 -8.84 -18.50 -5.63
CA ALA A 130 -10.13 -19.01 -5.17
C ALA A 130 -10.09 -20.54 -5.03
N VAL A 131 -9.65 -21.25 -6.09
CA VAL A 131 -9.48 -22.70 -6.08
C VAL A 131 -8.51 -23.14 -4.97
N ARG A 132 -7.33 -22.49 -4.88
CA ARG A 132 -6.30 -22.86 -3.91
C ARG A 132 -6.71 -22.65 -2.46
N THR A 133 -7.53 -21.63 -2.19
CA THR A 133 -7.96 -21.27 -0.82
C THR A 133 -9.31 -21.86 -0.44
N GLY A 134 -10.00 -22.52 -1.37
CA GLY A 134 -11.37 -23.02 -1.16
C GLY A 134 -12.40 -21.91 -0.95
N ARG A 135 -12.06 -20.65 -1.28
CA ARG A 135 -12.96 -19.50 -1.16
C ARG A 135 -13.48 -19.14 -2.54
N THR A 136 -14.76 -18.79 -2.66
CA THR A 136 -15.31 -18.26 -3.90
C THR A 136 -14.75 -16.86 -4.15
N GLY A 137 -14.17 -16.64 -5.33
CA GLY A 137 -13.80 -15.31 -5.80
C GLY A 137 -15.05 -14.45 -6.06
N PRO A 138 -14.91 -13.11 -6.08
CA PRO A 138 -16.00 -12.23 -6.48
C PRO A 138 -16.43 -12.48 -7.94
N VAL A 139 -17.72 -12.26 -8.23
CA VAL A 139 -18.32 -12.48 -9.57
C VAL A 139 -17.76 -11.51 -10.63
N SER A 140 -17.24 -10.37 -10.19
CA SER A 140 -16.53 -9.38 -11.00
C SER A 140 -15.18 -9.06 -10.35
N LEU A 141 -14.31 -8.35 -11.09
CA LEU A 141 -13.12 -7.77 -10.49
C LEU A 141 -13.52 -6.90 -9.28
N PRO A 142 -12.84 -7.06 -8.13
CA PRO A 142 -13.19 -6.31 -6.93
C PRO A 142 -12.87 -4.83 -7.11
N ARG A 143 -13.45 -4.00 -6.24
CA ARG A 143 -12.93 -2.64 -6.03
C ARG A 143 -11.58 -2.72 -5.32
N TRP A 144 -10.69 -1.79 -5.62
CA TRP A 144 -9.37 -1.69 -5.00
C TRP A 144 -9.43 -1.03 -3.61
N VAL A 145 -8.31 -1.04 -2.89
CA VAL A 145 -8.18 -0.52 -1.50
C VAL A 145 -8.06 1.01 -1.42
N GLY A 146 -7.86 1.67 -2.56
CA GLY A 146 -7.68 3.12 -2.65
C GLY A 146 -6.25 3.58 -2.42
N TYR A 147 -5.99 4.83 -2.74
CA TYR A 147 -4.84 5.58 -2.22
C TYR A 147 -5.24 6.61 -1.17
N GLY A 148 -6.52 6.97 -1.08
CA GLY A 148 -7.05 7.89 -0.09
C GLY A 148 -7.25 7.21 1.27
N PRO A 149 -6.97 7.91 2.38
CA PRO A 149 -7.18 7.37 3.72
C PRO A 149 -8.62 6.89 3.95
N THR A 150 -9.62 7.50 3.33
CA THR A 150 -11.03 7.12 3.49
C THR A 150 -11.26 5.67 3.03
N LEU A 151 -10.75 5.30 1.86
CA LEU A 151 -10.96 3.96 1.28
C LEU A 151 -10.01 2.93 1.89
N VAL A 152 -8.76 3.33 2.15
CA VAL A 152 -7.76 2.49 2.81
C VAL A 152 -8.25 2.09 4.20
N ASN A 153 -8.70 3.04 5.02
CA ASN A 153 -9.13 2.76 6.39
C ASN A 153 -10.45 1.98 6.45
N ARG A 154 -11.34 2.15 5.47
CA ARG A 154 -12.56 1.33 5.35
C ARG A 154 -12.23 -0.16 5.17
N THR A 155 -11.20 -0.44 4.38
CA THR A 155 -10.76 -1.82 4.11
C THR A 155 -9.92 -2.38 5.27
N THR A 156 -9.20 -1.50 5.96
CA THR A 156 -8.31 -1.85 7.09
C THR A 156 -9.07 -1.93 8.42
N ALA A 157 -10.34 -1.54 8.51
CA ALA A 157 -11.18 -1.67 9.72
C ALA A 157 -11.41 -3.12 10.20
N ILE A 158 -10.83 -4.11 9.53
CA ILE A 158 -10.68 -5.49 10.01
C ILE A 158 -9.51 -5.59 11.04
N HIS A 159 -8.58 -4.62 11.06
CA HIS A 159 -7.58 -4.34 12.10
C HIS A 159 -7.15 -2.85 12.08
N PRO A 160 -7.66 -1.97 12.96
CA PRO A 160 -7.40 -0.53 12.85
C PRO A 160 -5.91 -0.20 13.03
N ALA A 161 -5.40 0.66 12.15
CA ALA A 161 -4.11 1.33 12.32
C ALA A 161 -4.26 2.50 13.33
N PRO A 162 -3.25 2.79 14.17
CA PRO A 162 -3.31 3.91 15.10
C PRO A 162 -3.22 5.26 14.37
N GLU A 163 -4.10 6.20 14.72
CA GLU A 163 -4.02 7.60 14.29
C GLU A 163 -2.80 8.27 14.92
N ILE A 164 -1.97 8.91 14.09
CA ILE A 164 -0.87 9.77 14.54
C ILE A 164 -1.41 11.21 14.50
N ARG A 165 -1.47 11.86 15.66
CA ARG A 165 -1.77 13.30 15.80
C ARG A 165 -0.49 14.10 15.92
#